data_AF-A0A196PFV3-F1
#
_entry.id   AF-A0A196PFV3-F1
#
_cell.length_a   1.000
_cell.length_b   1.000
_cell.length_c   1.000
_cell.angle_alpha   90.00
_cell.angle_beta   90.00
_cell.angle_gamma   90.00
#
_symmetry.space_group_name_H-M   'P 1'
#
loop_
_entity.id
_entity.type
_entity.pdbx_description
1 polymer ?
#
loop_
_entity_poly.entity_id
_entity_poly.type
_entity_poly.pdbx_seq_one_letter_code
_entity_poly.pdbx_strand_id
1 'polypeptide(L)'
;MTTVRRNPVARILMGVLIFQLGLGMLLFWGDLRDGLSLPGFGPRAPSLTEPIRPGDQTRRYRPDRAPAPGRPMPSTPLPDRLVLTAIEAGKTILLEGTISEGDGARIARQIEELDQAPEGVILNSPGGSVRDALELGRSLRAAGLTTAMRDGDICYSACPYVLAAGVSRDIPEGGSVGVHQHYFGESTILPAFVAVENIQRGQGEVMGYLQEMGIDPLVMRHALVTPPDEIYVLVPEELRAYGFIDAE
;
A
#
# COMPACT_ATOMS: atom_id res chain seq x y z
N MET A 1 -20.47 66.92 18.06
CA MET A 1 -20.37 65.48 17.74
C MET A 1 -19.65 65.32 16.41
N THR A 2 -18.35 65.03 16.43
CA THR A 2 -17.55 64.77 15.23
C THR A 2 -17.76 63.32 14.78
N THR A 3 -18.39 63.13 13.64
CA THR A 3 -18.56 61.82 13.01
C THR A 3 -17.21 61.35 12.44
N VAL A 4 -16.58 60.41 13.12
CA VAL A 4 -15.35 59.75 12.62
C VAL A 4 -15.72 58.97 11.36
N ARG A 5 -15.38 59.49 10.18
CA ARG A 5 -15.47 58.76 8.91
C ARG A 5 -14.54 57.55 8.99
N ARG A 6 -15.10 56.36 9.22
CA ARG A 6 -14.34 55.09 9.16
C ARG A 6 -13.65 54.97 7.80
N ASN A 7 -12.32 54.89 7.82
CA ASN A 7 -11.45 54.84 6.64
C ASN A 7 -11.91 53.71 5.69
N PRO A 8 -12.27 54.01 4.44
CA PRO A 8 -12.73 53.00 3.48
C PRO A 8 -11.70 51.90 3.24
N VAL A 9 -10.41 52.22 3.31
CA VAL A 9 -9.31 51.26 3.17
C VAL A 9 -9.35 50.23 4.30
N ALA A 10 -9.62 50.66 5.54
CA ALA A 10 -9.71 49.75 6.68
C ALA A 10 -10.88 48.77 6.55
N ARG A 11 -12.00 49.16 5.91
CA ARG A 11 -13.12 48.25 5.66
C ARG A 11 -12.80 47.22 4.59
N ILE A 12 -12.10 47.62 3.54
CA ILE A 12 -11.66 46.70 2.47
C ILE A 12 -10.67 45.69 3.05
N LEU A 13 -9.65 46.15 3.78
CA LEU A 13 -8.68 45.27 4.43
C LEU A 13 -9.34 44.31 5.41
N MET A 14 -10.38 44.76 6.12
CA MET A 14 -11.12 43.89 7.04
C MET A 14 -12.04 42.91 6.33
N GLY A 15 -12.63 43.30 5.20
CA GLY A 15 -13.34 42.37 4.33
C GLY A 15 -12.42 41.27 3.79
N VAL A 16 -11.20 41.65 3.35
CA VAL A 16 -10.18 40.69 2.88
C VAL A 16 -9.74 39.77 4.01
N LEU A 17 -9.46 40.30 5.21
CA LEU A 17 -9.07 39.47 6.35
C LEU A 17 -10.16 38.47 6.75
N ILE A 18 -11.42 38.91 6.82
CA ILE A 18 -12.56 38.03 7.13
C ILE A 18 -12.70 36.95 6.05
N PHE A 19 -12.54 37.31 4.78
CA PHE A 19 -12.56 36.34 3.68
C PHE A 19 -11.41 35.33 3.79
N GLN A 20 -10.20 35.78 4.10
CA GLN A 20 -9.03 34.91 4.29
C GLN A 20 -9.22 33.96 5.48
N LEU A 21 -9.76 34.45 6.61
CA LEU A 21 -10.07 33.62 7.77
C LEU A 21 -11.19 32.62 7.47
N GLY A 22 -12.21 33.02 6.70
CA GLY A 22 -13.28 32.14 6.24
C GLY A 22 -12.76 31.03 5.31
N LEU A 23 -11.89 31.37 4.37
CA LEU A 23 -11.22 30.39 3.50
C LEU A 23 -10.35 29.43 4.32
N GLY A 24 -9.57 29.96 5.27
CA GLY A 24 -8.73 29.15 6.16
C GLY A 24 -9.56 28.19 7.03
N MET A 25 -10.68 28.64 7.58
CA MET A 25 -11.58 27.81 8.37
C MET A 25 -12.27 26.74 7.52
N LEU A 26 -12.62 27.05 6.27
CA LEU A 26 -13.23 26.09 5.34
C LEU A 26 -12.23 25.00 4.93
N LEU A 27 -10.97 25.38 4.65
CA LEU A 27 -9.90 24.42 4.36
C LEU A 27 -9.60 23.54 5.58
N PHE A 28 -9.48 24.14 6.77
CA PHE A 28 -9.24 23.41 8.02
C PHE A 28 -10.39 22.45 8.38
N TRP A 29 -11.63 22.89 8.21
CA TRP A 29 -12.81 22.05 8.46
C TRP A 29 -12.94 20.94 7.43
N GLY A 30 -12.60 21.22 6.19
CA GLY A 30 -12.53 20.21 5.14
C GLY A 30 -11.48 19.14 5.42
N ASP A 31 -10.30 19.54 5.87
CA ASP A 31 -9.21 18.65 6.25
C ASP A 31 -9.56 17.75 7.47
N LEU A 32 -10.27 18.31 8.45
CA LEU A 32 -10.71 17.60 9.66
C LEU A 32 -11.84 16.60 9.45
N ARG A 33 -12.69 16.78 8.42
CA ARG A 33 -13.95 16.02 8.31
C ARG A 33 -13.85 14.77 7.45
N ASP A 34 -12.97 14.77 6.46
CA ASP A 34 -12.57 13.66 5.60
C ASP A 34 -11.62 14.27 4.57
N GLY A 35 -10.37 13.80 4.47
CA GLY A 35 -9.35 14.35 3.57
C GLY A 35 -9.94 14.72 2.21
N LEU A 36 -10.01 16.02 1.93
CA LEU A 36 -10.72 16.59 0.79
C LEU A 36 -10.09 16.12 -0.54
N SER A 37 -10.52 14.97 -1.04
CA SER A 37 -10.30 14.59 -2.43
C SER A 37 -11.32 15.34 -3.29
N LEU A 38 -10.85 16.18 -4.22
CA LEU A 38 -11.71 16.73 -5.26
C LEU A 38 -12.37 15.57 -6.02
N PRO A 39 -13.68 15.63 -6.34
CA PRO A 39 -14.31 14.59 -7.15
C PRO A 39 -13.63 14.53 -8.52
N GLY A 40 -12.93 13.43 -8.79
CA GLY A 40 -12.25 13.20 -10.06
C GLY A 40 -13.27 13.07 -11.20
N PHE A 41 -13.19 13.98 -12.17
CA PHE A 41 -13.89 13.86 -13.45
C PHE A 41 -13.07 12.96 -14.40
N GLY A 42 -13.05 11.67 -14.12
CA GLY A 42 -12.46 10.64 -14.98
C GLY A 42 -13.32 9.37 -14.96
N PRO A 43 -13.25 8.51 -15.99
CA PRO A 43 -13.87 7.19 -15.91
C PRO A 43 -13.27 6.44 -14.72
N ARG A 44 -14.12 5.99 -13.79
CA ARG A 44 -13.69 5.24 -12.61
C ARG A 44 -13.03 3.93 -13.06
N ALA A 45 -11.89 3.56 -12.46
CA ALA A 45 -11.24 2.29 -12.76
C ALA A 45 -12.22 1.09 -12.64
N PRO A 46 -12.08 0.07 -13.50
CA PRO A 46 -12.83 -1.18 -13.43
C PRO A 46 -12.73 -1.88 -12.08
N SER A 47 -13.67 -2.79 -11.80
CA SER A 47 -13.65 -3.60 -10.58
C SER A 47 -12.57 -4.69 -10.63
N LEU A 48 -12.03 -5.11 -9.48
CA LEU A 48 -10.99 -6.16 -9.37
C LEU A 48 -11.38 -7.51 -10.02
N THR A 49 -12.68 -7.77 -10.19
CA THR A 49 -13.19 -9.02 -10.78
C THR A 49 -13.11 -9.03 -12.30
N GLU A 50 -13.04 -7.86 -12.93
CA GLU A 50 -12.96 -7.77 -14.39
C GLU A 50 -11.64 -8.32 -14.92
N PRO A 51 -11.65 -9.01 -16.09
CA PRO A 51 -10.43 -9.53 -16.70
C PRO A 51 -9.39 -8.43 -16.91
N ILE A 52 -8.12 -8.77 -16.75
CA ILE A 52 -7.00 -7.85 -16.97
C ILE A 52 -6.42 -8.08 -18.36
N ARG A 53 -6.14 -6.99 -19.07
CA ARG A 53 -5.44 -7.00 -20.37
C ARG A 53 -4.27 -6.03 -20.30
N PRO A 54 -3.15 -6.29 -21.01
CA PRO A 54 -2.06 -5.34 -21.10
C PRO A 54 -2.56 -3.93 -21.49
N GLY A 55 -2.22 -2.93 -20.68
CA GLY A 55 -2.68 -1.53 -20.86
C GLY A 55 -4.01 -1.16 -20.17
N ASP A 56 -4.74 -2.14 -19.60
CA ASP A 56 -5.92 -1.95 -18.76
C ASP A 56 -5.75 -2.75 -17.45
N GLN A 57 -4.80 -2.32 -16.64
CA GLN A 57 -4.37 -3.03 -15.44
C GLN A 57 -4.77 -2.33 -14.14
N THR A 58 -5.19 -1.08 -14.23
CA THR A 58 -5.63 -0.29 -13.08
C THR A 58 -7.03 -0.72 -12.66
N ARG A 59 -7.21 -1.04 -11.38
CA ARG A 59 -8.46 -1.52 -10.80
C ARG A 59 -8.81 -0.70 -9.58
N ARG A 60 -10.09 -0.57 -9.25
CA ARG A 60 -10.50 0.05 -8.00
C ARG A 60 -10.01 -0.78 -6.82
N TYR A 61 -9.41 -0.12 -5.83
CA TYR A 61 -8.86 -0.74 -4.64
C TYR A 61 -9.62 -0.29 -3.39
N ARG A 62 -10.13 -1.26 -2.64
CA ARG A 62 -10.86 -1.06 -1.38
C ARG A 62 -10.38 -2.12 -0.40
N PRO A 63 -9.39 -1.84 0.46
CA PRO A 63 -8.82 -2.83 1.37
C PRO A 63 -9.86 -3.36 2.38
N ASP A 64 -10.88 -2.56 2.70
CA ASP A 64 -12.00 -2.88 3.59
C ASP A 64 -13.05 -3.81 2.96
N ARG A 65 -13.02 -3.96 1.63
CA ARG A 65 -13.99 -4.77 0.88
C ARG A 65 -13.22 -5.77 0.04
N ALA A 66 -13.19 -7.01 0.51
CA ALA A 66 -12.86 -8.14 -0.35
C ALA A 66 -13.62 -7.98 -1.70
N PRO A 67 -12.98 -8.27 -2.85
CA PRO A 67 -13.62 -8.11 -4.14
C PRO A 67 -14.97 -8.84 -4.20
N ALA A 68 -15.91 -8.28 -4.98
CA ALA A 68 -17.24 -8.83 -5.15
C ALA A 68 -17.22 -10.27 -5.72
N PRO A 69 -18.28 -11.08 -5.53
CA PRO A 69 -18.26 -12.52 -5.80
C PRO A 69 -17.94 -12.88 -7.27
N GLY A 70 -17.08 -13.87 -7.51
CA GLY A 70 -16.83 -14.42 -8.87
C GLY A 70 -15.44 -15.01 -9.17
N ARG A 71 -14.48 -14.95 -8.24
CA ARG A 71 -13.20 -15.67 -8.30
C ARG A 71 -13.03 -16.51 -7.01
N PRO A 72 -12.31 -17.65 -7.05
CA PRO A 72 -12.07 -18.45 -5.86
C PRO A 72 -11.12 -17.68 -4.93
N MET A 73 -11.66 -17.03 -3.91
CA MET A 73 -10.98 -16.47 -2.74
C MET A 73 -11.81 -16.86 -1.52
N PRO A 74 -11.22 -16.96 -0.31
CA PRO A 74 -11.92 -17.46 0.85
C PRO A 74 -13.14 -16.57 1.14
N SER A 75 -14.25 -17.21 1.47
CA SER A 75 -15.56 -16.58 1.74
C SER A 75 -15.57 -15.66 2.98
N THR A 76 -14.41 -15.47 3.61
CA THR A 76 -14.19 -14.71 4.85
C THR A 76 -13.33 -13.47 4.58
N PRO A 77 -13.73 -12.28 5.09
CA PRO A 77 -12.89 -11.10 5.05
C PRO A 77 -11.50 -11.38 5.62
N LEU A 78 -10.47 -10.79 5.02
CA LEU A 78 -9.11 -10.87 5.56
C LEU A 78 -9.04 -10.15 6.92
N PRO A 79 -8.21 -10.63 7.86
CA PRO A 79 -8.05 -9.99 9.16
C PRO A 79 -7.55 -8.53 9.07
N ASP A 80 -7.99 -7.68 9.99
CA ASP A 80 -7.56 -6.27 10.10
C ASP A 80 -6.08 -6.10 10.48
N ARG A 81 -5.40 -7.19 10.85
CA ARG A 81 -3.99 -7.25 11.22
C ARG A 81 -3.37 -8.54 10.71
N LEU A 82 -2.07 -8.55 10.42
CA LEU A 82 -1.40 -9.70 9.84
C LEU A 82 -1.41 -10.89 10.81
N VAL A 83 -2.00 -12.00 10.43
CA VAL A 83 -2.08 -13.22 11.24
C VAL A 83 -1.09 -14.24 10.70
N LEU A 84 -0.29 -14.81 11.59
CA LEU A 84 0.59 -15.94 11.31
C LEU A 84 -0.11 -17.24 11.67
N THR A 85 -0.21 -18.15 10.71
CA THR A 85 -0.68 -19.52 10.92
C THR A 85 0.37 -20.51 10.44
N ALA A 86 0.91 -21.32 11.33
CA ALA A 86 1.77 -22.43 10.95
C ALA A 86 0.93 -23.55 10.31
N ILE A 87 1.31 -23.96 9.10
CA ILE A 87 0.67 -25.05 8.34
C ILE A 87 1.72 -26.13 8.02
N GLU A 88 1.30 -27.25 7.44
CA GLU A 88 2.21 -28.34 7.03
C GLU A 88 3.14 -28.79 8.18
N ALA A 89 2.57 -28.93 9.38
CA ALA A 89 3.31 -29.25 10.61
C ALA A 89 4.44 -28.26 10.95
N GLY A 90 4.31 -26.99 10.57
CA GLY A 90 5.27 -25.92 10.87
C GLY A 90 6.31 -25.66 9.79
N LYS A 91 6.30 -26.43 8.69
CA LYS A 91 7.21 -26.22 7.55
C LYS A 91 6.91 -24.95 6.77
N THR A 92 5.65 -24.57 6.71
CA THR A 92 5.20 -23.41 5.92
C THR A 92 4.36 -22.53 6.81
N ILE A 93 4.47 -21.22 6.62
CA ILE A 93 3.69 -20.23 7.36
C ILE A 93 2.75 -19.52 6.41
N LEU A 94 1.48 -19.42 6.79
CA LEU A 94 0.50 -18.57 6.12
C LEU A 94 0.43 -17.22 6.84
N LEU A 95 0.67 -16.14 6.10
CA LEU A 95 0.47 -14.77 6.57
C LEU A 95 -0.73 -14.14 5.88
N GLU A 96 -1.78 -13.87 6.66
CA GLU A 96 -3.07 -13.38 6.17
C GLU A 96 -3.49 -12.07 6.85
N GLY A 97 -3.95 -11.10 6.07
CA GLY A 97 -4.51 -9.84 6.61
C GLY A 97 -3.66 -8.60 6.40
N THR A 98 -4.12 -7.49 6.96
CA THR A 98 -3.49 -6.16 6.80
C THR A 98 -2.18 -6.07 7.58
N ILE A 99 -1.10 -5.63 6.94
CA ILE A 99 0.19 -5.37 7.57
C ILE A 99 0.05 -4.10 8.43
N SER A 100 -0.22 -4.24 9.72
CA SER A 100 -0.40 -3.13 10.64
C SER A 100 0.92 -2.62 11.21
N GLU A 101 0.90 -1.42 11.78
CA GLU A 101 2.04 -0.92 12.55
C GLU A 101 2.44 -1.89 13.68
N GLY A 102 3.73 -2.23 13.72
CA GLY A 102 4.31 -3.17 14.67
C GLY A 102 4.28 -4.63 14.23
N ASP A 103 3.65 -4.95 13.09
CA ASP A 103 3.60 -6.32 12.59
C ASP A 103 4.96 -6.81 12.10
N GLY A 104 5.86 -5.93 11.65
CA GLY A 104 7.19 -6.33 11.18
C GLY A 104 7.96 -7.12 12.24
N ALA A 105 8.25 -6.46 13.36
CA ALA A 105 8.92 -7.06 14.51
C ALA A 105 8.09 -8.16 15.19
N ARG A 106 6.76 -8.04 15.23
CA ARG A 106 5.90 -9.03 15.89
C ARG A 106 5.89 -10.35 15.15
N ILE A 107 5.70 -10.34 13.82
CA ILE A 107 5.69 -11.55 13.00
C ILE A 107 7.08 -12.18 12.97
N ALA A 108 8.15 -11.39 12.80
CA ALA A 108 9.51 -11.91 12.82
C ALA A 108 9.81 -12.70 14.11
N ARG A 109 9.40 -12.16 15.27
CA ARG A 109 9.52 -12.86 16.56
C ARG A 109 8.69 -14.14 16.63
N GLN A 110 7.45 -14.11 16.14
CA GLN A 110 6.59 -15.29 16.10
C GLN A 110 7.21 -16.41 15.26
N ILE A 111 7.92 -16.08 14.17
CA ILE A 111 8.66 -17.05 13.35
C ILE A 111 9.82 -17.68 14.14
N GLU A 112 10.58 -16.87 14.87
CA GLU A 112 11.69 -17.34 15.73
C GLU A 112 11.23 -18.23 16.89
N GLU A 113 10.01 -18.03 17.37
CA GLU A 113 9.40 -18.79 18.48
C GLU A 113 8.77 -20.12 18.04
N LEU A 114 8.76 -20.45 16.74
CA LEU A 114 8.25 -21.73 16.26
C LEU A 114 9.17 -22.89 16.66
N ASP A 115 8.57 -24.04 17.01
CA ASP A 115 9.30 -25.26 17.36
C ASP A 115 10.20 -25.77 16.22
N GLN A 116 9.81 -25.48 14.97
CA GLN A 116 10.55 -25.83 13.77
C GLN A 116 10.74 -24.57 12.91
N ALA A 117 11.96 -24.38 12.41
CA ALA A 117 12.23 -23.35 11.43
C ALA A 117 11.43 -23.62 10.13
N PRO A 118 10.62 -22.66 9.67
CA PRO A 118 9.89 -22.81 8.41
C PRO A 118 10.85 -22.79 7.21
N GLU A 119 10.41 -23.37 6.10
CA GLU A 119 11.08 -23.35 4.81
C GLU A 119 10.55 -22.19 3.93
N GLY A 120 9.29 -21.78 4.15
CA GLY A 120 8.64 -20.76 3.33
C GLY A 120 7.42 -20.10 3.94
N VAL A 121 6.96 -19.05 3.26
CA VAL A 121 5.82 -18.22 3.66
C VAL A 121 4.83 -18.09 2.49
N ILE A 122 3.56 -18.36 2.75
CA ILE A 122 2.44 -18.08 1.84
C ILE A 122 1.81 -16.74 2.23
N LEU A 123 1.59 -15.86 1.26
CA LEU A 123 1.09 -14.50 1.48
C LEU A 123 -0.31 -14.31 0.90
N ASN A 124 -1.21 -13.76 1.71
CA ASN A 124 -2.50 -13.24 1.26
C ASN A 124 -2.86 -11.96 2.04
N SER A 125 -2.56 -10.81 1.45
CA SER A 125 -2.65 -9.53 2.15
C SER A 125 -3.07 -8.38 1.22
N PRO A 126 -3.97 -7.50 1.69
CA PRO A 126 -4.26 -6.26 0.97
C PRO A 126 -3.09 -5.26 1.05
N GLY A 127 -2.08 -5.50 1.91
CA GLY A 127 -0.99 -4.57 2.20
C GLY A 127 -1.18 -3.85 3.54
N GLY A 128 -0.71 -2.60 3.65
CA GLY A 128 -0.72 -1.84 4.90
C GLY A 128 0.55 -0.99 5.06
N SER A 129 1.16 -1.06 6.24
CA SER A 129 2.40 -0.35 6.59
C SER A 129 3.57 -0.82 5.73
N VAL A 130 4.11 0.08 4.91
CA VAL A 130 5.32 -0.19 4.12
C VAL A 130 6.51 -0.45 5.02
N ARG A 131 6.70 0.34 6.08
CA ARG A 131 7.82 0.18 7.01
C ARG A 131 7.85 -1.23 7.60
N ASP A 132 6.70 -1.72 8.08
CA ASP A 132 6.58 -3.06 8.66
C ASP A 132 6.75 -4.16 7.61
N ALA A 133 6.30 -3.94 6.36
CA ALA A 133 6.52 -4.87 5.26
C ALA A 133 8.01 -5.01 4.89
N LEU A 134 8.76 -3.89 4.85
CA LEU A 134 10.20 -3.90 4.58
C LEU A 134 10.97 -4.57 5.74
N GLU A 135 10.62 -4.25 6.99
CA GLU A 135 11.23 -4.86 8.18
C GLU A 135 10.99 -6.38 8.23
N LEU A 136 9.74 -6.81 8.02
CA LEU A 136 9.39 -8.22 7.94
C LEU A 136 10.16 -8.89 6.81
N GLY A 137 10.15 -8.31 5.62
CA GLY A 137 10.80 -8.87 4.45
C GLY A 137 12.31 -9.04 4.64
N ARG A 138 13.01 -8.08 5.25
CA ARG A 138 14.43 -8.25 5.62
C ARG A 138 14.64 -9.45 6.53
N SER A 139 13.74 -9.66 7.48
CA SER A 139 13.78 -10.79 8.41
C SER A 139 13.56 -12.12 7.68
N LEU A 140 12.58 -12.21 6.77
CA LEU A 140 12.34 -13.40 5.94
C LEU A 140 13.54 -13.74 5.04
N ARG A 141 14.11 -12.73 4.37
CA ARG A 141 15.29 -12.88 3.51
C ARG A 141 16.49 -13.36 4.31
N ALA A 142 16.73 -12.80 5.49
CA ALA A 142 17.83 -13.19 6.36
C ALA A 142 17.70 -14.63 6.86
N ALA A 143 16.48 -15.11 7.09
CA ALA A 143 16.19 -16.50 7.45
C ALA A 143 16.18 -17.46 6.24
N GLY A 144 16.38 -16.96 5.01
CA GLY A 144 16.45 -17.78 3.81
C GLY A 144 15.12 -18.36 3.35
N LEU A 145 14.00 -17.74 3.74
CA LEU A 145 12.67 -18.27 3.46
C LEU A 145 12.25 -18.04 2.01
N THR A 146 11.55 -19.01 1.44
CA THR A 146 10.81 -18.83 0.18
C THR A 146 9.52 -18.06 0.44
N THR A 147 8.98 -17.40 -0.58
CA THR A 147 7.67 -16.76 -0.50
C THR A 147 6.78 -17.27 -1.62
N ALA A 148 5.51 -17.50 -1.34
CA ALA A 148 4.56 -18.01 -2.31
C ALA A 148 3.19 -17.38 -2.13
N MET A 149 2.30 -17.62 -3.08
CA MET A 149 0.88 -17.32 -3.03
C MET A 149 0.09 -18.57 -3.42
N ARG A 150 -1.13 -18.74 -2.90
CA ARG A 150 -2.06 -19.76 -3.42
C ARG A 150 -2.84 -19.18 -4.60
N ASP A 151 -3.45 -20.07 -5.37
CA ASP A 151 -4.37 -19.66 -6.42
C ASP A 151 -5.50 -18.81 -5.83
N GLY A 152 -5.75 -17.65 -6.43
CA GLY A 152 -6.73 -16.67 -5.97
C GLY A 152 -6.23 -15.67 -4.93
N ASP A 153 -5.15 -15.96 -4.20
CA ASP A 153 -4.62 -15.04 -3.17
C ASP A 153 -4.25 -13.67 -3.78
N ILE A 154 -4.34 -12.63 -2.95
CA ILE A 154 -3.92 -11.27 -3.32
C ILE A 154 -2.69 -10.85 -2.53
N CYS A 155 -1.81 -10.09 -3.18
CA CYS A 155 -0.69 -9.43 -2.53
C CYS A 155 -0.59 -8.00 -3.06
N TYR A 156 -1.26 -7.08 -2.38
CA TYR A 156 -1.42 -5.69 -2.84
C TYR A 156 -0.66 -4.68 -1.96
N SER A 157 -0.41 -3.51 -2.54
CA SER A 157 0.14 -2.34 -1.85
C SER A 157 1.52 -2.59 -1.22
N ALA A 158 1.60 -2.79 0.10
CA ALA A 158 2.83 -3.10 0.81
C ALA A 158 3.20 -4.59 0.80
N CYS A 159 2.23 -5.50 0.56
CA CYS A 159 2.50 -6.94 0.52
C CYS A 159 3.56 -7.34 -0.51
N PRO A 160 3.61 -6.78 -1.75
CA PRO A 160 4.65 -7.10 -2.72
C PRO A 160 6.08 -6.93 -2.19
N TYR A 161 6.31 -6.09 -1.17
CA TYR A 161 7.62 -5.97 -0.54
C TYR A 161 7.97 -7.20 0.30
N VAL A 162 7.00 -7.79 1.00
CA VAL A 162 7.19 -9.05 1.72
C VAL A 162 7.38 -10.20 0.72
N LEU A 163 6.59 -10.24 -0.36
CA LEU A 163 6.74 -11.22 -1.44
C LEU A 163 8.12 -11.11 -2.12
N ALA A 164 8.60 -9.88 -2.33
CA ALA A 164 9.94 -9.66 -2.87
C ALA A 164 11.03 -10.23 -1.94
N ALA A 165 10.79 -10.42 -0.65
CA ALA A 165 11.82 -10.91 0.26
C ALA A 165 12.20 -12.38 0.06
N GLY A 166 11.37 -13.20 -0.58
CA GLY A 166 11.67 -14.62 -0.75
C GLY A 166 13.01 -14.84 -1.46
N VAL A 167 13.76 -15.87 -1.05
CA VAL A 167 14.94 -16.32 -1.80
C VAL A 167 14.56 -16.95 -3.15
N SER A 168 13.36 -17.51 -3.21
CA SER A 168 12.61 -17.83 -4.41
C SER A 168 11.14 -17.45 -4.21
N ARG A 169 10.43 -17.27 -5.31
CA ARG A 169 9.06 -16.74 -5.34
C ARG A 169 8.19 -17.60 -6.23
N ASP A 170 7.08 -18.07 -5.70
CA ASP A 170 6.07 -18.82 -6.46
C ASP A 170 4.76 -18.03 -6.52
N ILE A 171 4.33 -17.69 -7.73
CA ILE A 171 3.12 -16.89 -7.97
C ILE A 171 2.28 -17.66 -9.01
N PRO A 172 1.19 -18.33 -8.59
CA PRO A 172 0.33 -19.07 -9.51
C PRO A 172 -0.43 -18.11 -10.43
N GLU A 173 -0.94 -18.62 -11.57
CA GLU A 173 -1.66 -17.80 -12.56
C GLU A 173 -2.88 -17.06 -11.98
N GLY A 174 -3.59 -17.65 -11.01
CA GLY A 174 -4.70 -16.99 -10.33
C GLY A 174 -4.29 -16.08 -9.16
N GLY A 175 -3.01 -16.04 -8.80
CA GLY A 175 -2.46 -15.11 -7.80
C GLY A 175 -2.39 -13.68 -8.36
N SER A 176 -2.70 -12.69 -7.53
CA SER A 176 -2.76 -11.30 -7.98
C SER A 176 -1.83 -10.40 -7.19
N VAL A 177 -0.81 -9.85 -7.85
CA VAL A 177 0.15 -8.91 -7.27
C VAL A 177 -0.11 -7.52 -7.84
N GLY A 178 -0.17 -6.53 -6.95
CA GLY A 178 -0.59 -5.19 -7.35
C GLY A 178 0.09 -4.10 -6.54
N VAL A 179 0.38 -2.99 -7.22
CA VAL A 179 1.10 -1.86 -6.67
C VAL A 179 0.33 -0.56 -6.91
N HIS A 180 0.47 0.40 -6.01
CA HIS A 180 -0.07 1.75 -6.11
C HIS A 180 0.73 2.68 -5.21
N GLN A 181 0.40 3.97 -5.18
CA GLN A 181 1.19 4.92 -4.41
C GLN A 181 1.14 4.59 -2.91
N HIS A 182 2.31 4.54 -2.30
CA HIS A 182 2.44 4.30 -0.87
C HIS A 182 2.43 5.61 -0.11
N TYR A 183 1.63 5.68 0.95
CA TYR A 183 1.64 6.78 1.91
C TYR A 183 2.34 6.29 3.19
N PHE A 184 3.45 6.93 3.57
CA PHE A 184 4.31 6.51 4.70
C PHE A 184 3.73 6.85 6.08
N GLY A 185 2.42 6.62 6.28
CA GLY A 185 1.78 6.75 7.59
C GLY A 185 1.89 8.12 8.25
N GLU A 186 2.21 9.17 7.49
CA GLU A 186 2.37 10.49 8.07
C GLU A 186 1.04 11.07 8.51
N SER A 187 0.93 11.43 9.79
CA SER A 187 -0.20 12.21 10.28
C SER A 187 -0.42 13.41 9.36
N THR A 188 -1.68 13.63 8.97
CA THR A 188 -2.18 14.77 8.17
C THR A 188 -1.84 16.16 8.74
N ILE A 189 -1.10 16.19 9.85
CA ILE A 189 -0.70 17.36 10.65
C ILE A 189 0.67 17.92 10.21
N LEU A 190 1.45 17.18 9.41
CA LEU A 190 2.79 17.65 9.00
C LEU A 190 2.72 18.74 7.92
N PRO A 191 3.57 19.78 8.00
CA PRO A 191 3.69 20.78 6.94
C PRO A 191 4.03 20.10 5.60
N ALA A 192 3.41 20.56 4.51
CA ALA A 192 3.53 19.93 3.19
C ALA A 192 4.97 19.70 2.70
N PHE A 193 5.93 20.56 3.08
CA PHE A 193 7.34 20.39 2.71
C PHE A 193 8.01 19.21 3.45
N VAL A 194 7.62 18.93 4.70
CA VAL A 194 8.11 17.78 5.48
C VAL A 194 7.54 16.49 4.87
N ALA A 195 6.25 16.51 4.52
CA ALA A 195 5.62 15.39 3.83
C ALA A 195 6.32 15.08 2.49
N VAL A 196 6.69 16.10 1.71
CA VAL A 196 7.40 15.90 0.43
C VAL A 196 8.83 15.35 0.61
N GLU A 197 9.59 15.81 1.61
CA GLU A 197 10.93 15.29 1.88
C GLU A 197 10.88 13.82 2.31
N ASN A 198 9.94 13.48 3.18
CA ASN A 198 9.78 12.12 3.68
C ASN A 198 9.26 11.15 2.61
N ILE A 199 8.46 11.62 1.65
CA ILE A 199 8.07 10.85 0.46
C ILE A 199 9.31 10.47 -0.37
N GLN A 200 10.20 11.43 -0.67
CA GLN A 200 11.38 11.15 -1.51
C GLN A 200 12.34 10.16 -0.83
N ARG A 201 12.57 10.32 0.47
CA ARG A 201 13.39 9.40 1.26
C ARG A 201 12.78 8.00 1.27
N GLY A 202 11.47 7.90 1.55
CA GLY A 202 10.76 6.62 1.58
C GLY A 202 10.77 5.92 0.21
N GLN A 203 10.62 6.67 -0.88
CA GLN A 203 10.78 6.13 -2.23
C GLN A 203 12.18 5.56 -2.46
N GLY A 204 13.23 6.30 -2.07
CA GLY A 204 14.61 5.83 -2.16
C GLY A 204 14.87 4.56 -1.34
N GLU A 205 14.30 4.46 -0.14
CA GLU A 205 14.38 3.27 0.71
C GLU A 205 13.72 2.05 0.04
N VAL A 206 12.53 2.23 -0.53
CA VAL A 206 11.84 1.16 -1.26
C VAL A 206 12.62 0.75 -2.52
N MET A 207 13.15 1.70 -3.29
CA MET A 207 13.97 1.39 -4.47
C MET A 207 15.22 0.59 -4.09
N GLY A 208 15.89 0.95 -3.00
CA GLY A 208 17.04 0.22 -2.47
C GLY A 208 16.66 -1.18 -2.02
N TYR A 209 15.57 -1.31 -1.26
CA TYR A 209 15.03 -2.59 -0.82
C TYR A 209 14.70 -3.52 -2.00
N LEU A 210 14.01 -3.02 -3.03
CA LEU A 210 13.68 -3.81 -4.21
C LEU A 210 14.94 -4.34 -4.89
N GLN A 211 15.98 -3.50 -5.07
CA GLN A 211 17.27 -3.94 -5.61
C GLN A 211 17.94 -5.01 -4.75
N GLU A 212 17.97 -4.82 -3.43
CA GLU A 212 18.52 -5.81 -2.48
C GLU A 212 17.79 -7.17 -2.57
N MET A 213 16.49 -7.13 -2.87
CA MET A 213 15.69 -8.31 -3.07
C MET A 213 15.83 -8.93 -4.48
N GLY A 214 16.46 -8.22 -5.43
CA GLY A 214 16.59 -8.67 -6.82
C GLY A 214 15.36 -8.37 -7.68
N ILE A 215 14.56 -7.37 -7.29
CA ILE A 215 13.43 -6.85 -8.06
C ILE A 215 13.87 -5.56 -8.77
N ASP A 216 13.53 -5.43 -10.06
CA ASP A 216 13.78 -4.19 -10.81
C ASP A 216 12.92 -3.04 -10.24
N PRO A 217 13.54 -1.95 -9.74
CA PRO A 217 12.81 -0.80 -9.20
C PRO A 217 11.88 -0.11 -10.19
N LEU A 218 11.98 -0.38 -11.50
CA LEU A 218 11.05 0.16 -12.49
C LEU A 218 9.60 -0.25 -12.25
N VAL A 219 9.33 -1.32 -11.48
CA VAL A 219 7.98 -1.63 -10.98
C VAL A 219 7.36 -0.45 -10.24
N MET A 220 8.16 0.38 -9.57
CA MET A 220 7.69 1.56 -8.86
C MET A 220 7.08 2.61 -9.77
N ARG A 221 7.39 2.62 -11.07
CA ARG A 221 6.68 3.50 -12.02
C ARG A 221 5.18 3.25 -11.96
N HIS A 222 4.76 1.99 -11.93
CA HIS A 222 3.35 1.61 -11.84
C HIS A 222 2.75 1.98 -10.49
N ALA A 223 3.50 1.78 -9.41
CA ALA A 223 3.08 2.18 -8.07
C ALA A 223 2.82 3.69 -8.01
N LEU A 224 3.82 4.51 -8.38
CA LEU A 224 3.82 5.96 -8.19
C LEU A 224 2.77 6.70 -9.04
N VAL A 225 2.37 6.17 -10.19
CA VAL A 225 1.35 6.78 -11.05
C VAL A 225 -0.07 6.32 -10.71
N THR A 226 -0.24 5.30 -9.86
CA THR A 226 -1.55 4.75 -9.53
C THR A 226 -2.10 5.39 -8.24
N PRO A 227 -3.32 5.98 -8.28
CA PRO A 227 -4.03 6.54 -7.13
C PRO A 227 -4.11 5.58 -5.91
N PRO A 228 -4.23 6.10 -4.67
CA PRO A 228 -4.30 5.23 -3.49
C PRO A 228 -5.61 4.45 -3.39
N ASP A 229 -6.67 4.90 -4.07
CA ASP A 229 -7.97 4.22 -4.20
C ASP A 229 -8.05 3.30 -5.43
N GLU A 230 -6.93 3.13 -6.13
CA GLU A 230 -6.75 2.23 -7.26
C GLU A 230 -5.54 1.31 -7.02
N ILE A 231 -5.42 0.25 -7.82
CA ILE A 231 -4.30 -0.69 -7.80
C ILE A 231 -3.94 -1.08 -9.22
N TYR A 232 -2.66 -1.03 -9.56
CA TYR A 232 -2.14 -1.53 -10.82
C TYR A 232 -1.73 -2.98 -10.62
N VAL A 233 -2.45 -3.90 -11.27
CA VAL A 233 -2.18 -5.33 -11.16
C VAL A 233 -1.16 -5.73 -12.22
N LEU A 234 -0.07 -6.35 -11.77
CA LEU A 234 1.01 -6.81 -12.64
C LEU A 234 0.54 -8.02 -13.45
N VAL A 235 0.74 -7.98 -14.76
CA VAL A 235 0.52 -9.16 -15.62
C VAL A 235 1.71 -10.13 -15.55
N PRO A 236 1.55 -11.41 -15.92
CA PRO A 236 2.63 -12.39 -15.84
C PRO A 236 3.93 -11.96 -16.56
N GLU A 237 3.82 -11.24 -17.67
CA GLU A 237 4.98 -10.70 -18.40
C GLU A 237 5.74 -9.67 -17.57
N GLU A 238 5.03 -8.82 -16.82
CA GLU A 238 5.64 -7.82 -15.93
C GLU A 238 6.21 -8.45 -14.66
N LEU A 239 5.56 -9.49 -14.11
CA LEU A 239 6.10 -10.24 -12.99
C LEU A 239 7.47 -10.84 -13.32
N ARG A 240 7.62 -11.43 -14.52
CA ARG A 240 8.93 -11.90 -15.01
C ARG A 240 9.88 -10.73 -15.27
N ALA A 241 9.43 -9.70 -15.98
CA ALA A 241 10.28 -8.57 -16.37
C ALA A 241 10.87 -7.84 -15.16
N TYR A 242 10.12 -7.73 -14.06
CA TYR A 242 10.59 -7.11 -12.83
C TYR A 242 11.28 -8.07 -11.85
N GLY A 243 11.33 -9.37 -12.13
CA GLY A 243 12.04 -10.36 -11.30
C GLY A 243 11.23 -10.93 -10.12
N PHE A 244 9.90 -10.78 -10.13
CA PHE A 244 9.04 -11.44 -9.12
C PHE A 244 8.95 -12.94 -9.31
N ILE A 245 9.11 -13.43 -10.54
CA ILE A 245 9.21 -14.85 -10.88
C ILE A 245 10.36 -15.03 -11.86
N ASP A 246 10.92 -16.23 -11.90
CA ASP A 246 12.05 -16.54 -12.77
C ASP A 246 11.68 -16.37 -14.26
N ALA A 247 12.66 -15.96 -15.06
CA ALA A 247 12.53 -15.97 -16.51
C ALA A 247 12.52 -17.42 -17.01
N GLU A 248 11.60 -17.74 -17.93
CA GLU A 248 11.55 -19.03 -18.64
C GLU A 248 12.81 -19.31 -19.47
#